data_AF-A0A0E9LZQ6-F1
#
_entry.id   AF-A0A0E9LZQ6-F1
#
_cell.length_a   1.000
_cell.length_b   1.000
_cell.length_c   1.000
_cell.angle_alpha   90.00
_cell.angle_beta   90.00
_cell.angle_gamma   90.00
#
_symmetry.space_group_name_H-M   'P 1'
#
loop_
_entity.id
_entity.type
_entity.pdbx_description
1 polymer ?
#
loop_
_entity_poly.entity_id
_entity_poly.type
_entity_poly.pdbx_seq_one_letter_code
_entity_poly.pdbx_strand_id
1 'polypeptide(L)'
;MDISNQTLITVRGEKQDIWAEDMAASDQIRLQYATKFSRSSNYWKNSIGMNRGLEALDVLSQKQSLEAEFAQWVAASEARQKKYGDVLSTVQEAYTSRAAHYLASNYLRETLIRGTEILSFATNAKDLEEALKKDDPAKTDSAITELRERAKTFYKDYSAGTDRKVLAAMLNRYALDIPSEYHPSLYKEINKKFKGNFVAYADKLFDQSIFASEAALNDFLDKPKHKKLIKDPAYKAGLSAMDQYRELLKMNREAGQHIDEASRLFIAGLMEMQPEKVFYPDANFTMRLSYGSVGDYEPRDAVIYKHYTTLEGVMEKEDAENFEFHVPEKLKELHAKRDYGPYADADGRLYVNFTSNNDITGGNSGSPVINGKGELIGLAFDGNWEAMSGDIAFETQLQKCINVDIRYVLFIIDKFAGATHLIDEMTIVK
;
A
#
# COMPACT_ATOMS: atom_id res chain seq x y z
N MET A 1 11.83 7.50 6.47
CA MET A 1 11.49 8.55 5.49
C MET A 1 12.26 8.38 4.19
N ASP A 2 13.60 8.42 4.23
CA ASP A 2 14.45 8.63 3.05
C ASP A 2 14.63 7.42 2.12
N ILE A 3 14.31 6.22 2.60
CA ILE A 3 14.42 4.99 1.78
C ILE A 3 13.03 4.46 1.44
N SER A 4 12.31 3.88 2.41
CA SER A 4 11.03 3.19 2.15
C SER A 4 9.98 4.13 1.55
N ASN A 5 9.62 5.19 2.27
CA ASN A 5 8.58 6.13 1.83
C ASN A 5 9.03 6.86 0.57
N GLN A 6 10.27 7.36 0.51
CA GLN A 6 10.77 8.05 -0.68
C GLN A 6 10.76 7.16 -1.92
N THR A 7 11.09 5.87 -1.81
CA THR A 7 10.98 4.92 -2.92
C THR A 7 9.54 4.83 -3.42
N LEU A 8 8.57 4.69 -2.51
CA LEU A 8 7.15 4.63 -2.87
C LEU A 8 6.70 5.92 -3.55
N ILE A 9 7.10 7.08 -3.03
CA ILE A 9 6.75 8.39 -3.57
C ILE A 9 7.28 8.54 -4.99
N THR A 10 8.58 8.33 -5.20
CA THR A 10 9.24 8.52 -6.49
C THR A 10 8.74 7.51 -7.53
N VAL A 11 8.84 6.22 -7.23
CA VAL A 11 8.58 5.15 -8.21
C VAL A 11 7.10 5.06 -8.55
N ARG A 12 6.20 5.18 -7.56
CA ARG A 12 4.77 5.08 -7.83
C ARG A 12 4.21 6.33 -8.48
N GLY A 13 4.75 7.52 -8.19
CA GLY A 13 4.36 8.74 -8.89
C GLY A 13 4.54 8.59 -10.41
N GLU A 14 5.76 8.26 -10.83
CA GLU A 14 6.09 8.08 -12.26
C GLU A 14 5.24 6.98 -12.94
N LYS A 15 4.98 5.87 -12.24
CA LYS A 15 4.11 4.80 -12.76
C LYS A 15 2.65 5.25 -12.85
N GLN A 16 2.16 5.98 -11.84
CA GLN A 16 0.78 6.47 -11.80
C GLN A 16 0.53 7.50 -12.90
N ASP A 17 1.51 8.35 -13.23
CA ASP A 17 1.38 9.31 -14.34
C ASP A 17 1.10 8.58 -15.67
N ILE A 18 1.84 7.51 -15.95
CA ILE A 18 1.64 6.67 -17.15
C ILE A 18 0.25 6.00 -17.12
N TRP A 19 -0.15 5.45 -15.97
CA TRP A 19 -1.47 4.84 -15.83
C TRP A 19 -2.59 5.86 -15.99
N ALA A 20 -2.47 7.04 -15.40
CA ALA A 20 -3.48 8.09 -15.47
C ALA A 20 -3.70 8.56 -16.91
N GLU A 21 -2.62 8.76 -17.68
CA GLU A 21 -2.70 9.10 -19.10
C GLU A 21 -3.46 8.03 -19.90
N ASP A 22 -3.10 6.75 -19.74
CA ASP A 22 -3.74 5.65 -20.48
C ASP A 22 -5.19 5.39 -20.03
N MET A 23 -5.48 5.54 -18.73
CA MET A 23 -6.83 5.42 -18.17
C MET A 23 -7.74 6.55 -18.64
N ALA A 24 -7.22 7.78 -18.80
CA ALA A 24 -7.98 8.90 -19.35
C ALA A 24 -8.28 8.70 -20.85
N ALA A 25 -7.40 8.01 -21.58
CA ALA A 25 -7.55 7.76 -23.00
C ALA A 25 -8.46 6.56 -23.36
N SER A 26 -8.81 5.69 -22.40
CA SER A 26 -9.58 4.46 -22.67
C SER A 26 -10.38 3.97 -21.48
N ASP A 27 -11.70 3.83 -21.65
CA ASP A 27 -12.59 3.23 -20.65
C ASP A 27 -12.22 1.78 -20.31
N GLN A 28 -11.76 1.02 -21.30
CA GLN A 28 -11.30 -0.34 -21.05
C GLN A 28 -10.10 -0.33 -20.10
N ILE A 29 -9.08 0.50 -20.36
CA ILE A 29 -7.90 0.60 -19.50
C ILE A 29 -8.29 1.15 -18.14
N ARG A 30 -9.18 2.15 -18.08
CA ARG A 30 -9.73 2.69 -16.83
C ARG A 30 -10.32 1.58 -15.95
N LEU A 31 -11.15 0.70 -16.52
CA LEU A 31 -11.74 -0.43 -15.79
C LEU A 31 -10.67 -1.45 -15.36
N GLN A 32 -9.74 -1.80 -16.26
CA GLN A 32 -8.66 -2.76 -15.98
C GLN A 32 -7.71 -2.26 -14.89
N TYR A 33 -7.40 -0.96 -14.85
CA TYR A 33 -6.39 -0.39 -13.95
C TYR A 33 -6.96 0.31 -12.71
N ALA A 34 -8.28 0.57 -12.62
CA ALA A 34 -8.87 1.30 -11.49
C ALA A 34 -8.45 0.76 -10.12
N THR A 35 -8.57 -0.56 -9.90
CA THR A 35 -8.19 -1.18 -8.61
C THR A 35 -6.68 -1.08 -8.36
N LYS A 36 -5.85 -1.24 -9.40
CA LYS A 36 -4.39 -1.18 -9.31
C LYS A 36 -3.92 0.25 -9.01
N PHE A 37 -4.50 1.23 -9.70
CA PHE A 37 -4.26 2.65 -9.52
C PHE A 37 -4.66 3.09 -8.12
N SER A 38 -5.88 2.79 -7.68
CA SER A 38 -6.39 3.12 -6.34
C SER A 38 -5.48 2.56 -5.23
N ARG A 39 -5.13 1.27 -5.29
CA ARG A 39 -4.20 0.66 -4.33
C ARG A 39 -2.83 1.32 -4.35
N SER A 40 -2.30 1.64 -5.54
CA SER A 40 -1.01 2.32 -5.65
C SER A 40 -1.05 3.72 -5.05
N SER A 41 -2.10 4.49 -5.38
CA SER A 41 -2.34 5.87 -4.94
C SER A 41 -2.50 5.96 -3.43
N ASN A 42 -3.20 5.00 -2.81
CA ASN A 42 -3.41 4.97 -1.36
C ASN A 42 -2.08 5.01 -0.57
N TYR A 43 -1.19 4.05 -0.83
CA TYR A 43 0.12 4.00 -0.18
C TYR A 43 1.05 5.14 -0.63
N TRP A 44 0.90 5.65 -1.85
CA TRP A 44 1.67 6.80 -2.34
C TRP A 44 1.31 8.07 -1.55
N LYS A 45 0.01 8.39 -1.43
CA LYS A 45 -0.50 9.50 -0.62
C LYS A 45 -0.14 9.33 0.85
N ASN A 46 -0.31 8.13 1.41
CA ASN A 46 0.07 7.81 2.79
C ASN A 46 1.57 8.04 3.04
N SER A 47 2.46 7.63 2.13
CA SER A 47 3.91 7.87 2.27
C SER A 47 4.27 9.37 2.30
N ILE A 48 3.60 10.18 1.47
CA ILE A 48 3.75 11.64 1.45
C ILE A 48 3.26 12.24 2.76
N GLY A 49 2.05 11.87 3.17
CA GLY A 49 1.44 12.35 4.41
C GLY A 49 2.26 11.98 5.64
N MET A 50 2.75 10.74 5.71
CA MET A 50 3.60 10.26 6.79
C MET A 50 4.89 11.07 6.89
N ASN A 51 5.63 11.25 5.79
CA ASN A 51 6.86 12.05 5.82
C ASN A 51 6.59 13.49 6.30
N ARG A 52 5.57 14.14 5.75
CA ARG A 52 5.18 15.50 6.16
C ARG A 52 4.79 15.58 7.63
N GLY A 53 4.04 14.59 8.13
CA GLY A 53 3.63 14.52 9.54
C GLY A 53 4.83 14.33 10.46
N LEU A 54 5.77 13.44 10.12
CA LEU A 54 6.99 13.23 10.90
C LEU A 54 7.86 14.48 10.99
N GLU A 55 7.97 15.24 9.90
CA GLU A 55 8.68 16.52 9.84
C GLU A 55 7.97 17.60 10.65
N ALA A 56 6.66 17.77 10.45
CA ALA A 56 5.87 18.80 11.13
C ALA A 56 5.82 18.60 12.65
N LEU A 57 5.87 17.34 13.11
CA LEU A 57 5.89 16.98 14.52
C LEU A 57 7.32 16.88 15.10
N ASP A 58 8.36 17.10 14.31
CA ASP A 58 9.77 16.97 14.73
C ASP A 58 10.07 15.60 15.40
N VAL A 59 9.49 14.53 14.85
CA VAL A 59 9.54 13.18 15.45
C VAL A 59 10.96 12.67 15.56
N LEU A 60 11.83 13.02 14.61
CA LEU A 60 13.24 12.62 14.65
C LEU A 60 13.92 13.14 15.92
N SER A 61 13.78 14.42 16.23
CA SER A 61 14.37 15.03 17.42
C SER A 61 13.77 14.45 18.70
N GLN A 62 12.46 14.14 18.71
CA GLN A 62 11.83 13.45 19.83
C GLN A 62 12.41 12.05 20.05
N LYS A 63 12.62 11.25 18.99
CA LYS A 63 13.23 9.91 19.10
C LYS A 63 14.67 10.00 19.57
N GLN A 64 15.46 10.95 19.06
CA GLN A 64 16.84 11.18 19.51
C GLN A 64 16.90 11.58 20.98
N SER A 65 15.94 12.39 21.45
CA SER A 65 15.83 12.75 22.86
C SER A 65 15.53 11.52 23.73
N LEU A 66 14.58 10.68 23.31
CA LEU A 66 14.28 9.42 23.99
C LEU A 66 15.48 8.45 24.02
N GLU A 67 16.23 8.35 22.92
CA GLU A 67 17.45 7.55 22.83
C GLU A 67 18.53 8.09 23.77
N ALA A 68 18.67 9.41 23.90
CA ALA A 68 19.59 10.03 24.85
C ALA A 68 19.18 9.77 26.31
N GLU A 69 17.90 9.88 26.64
CA GLU A 69 17.37 9.51 27.96
C GLU A 69 17.62 8.04 28.27
N PHE A 70 17.36 7.16 27.31
CA PHE A 70 17.63 5.73 27.42
C PHE A 70 19.10 5.46 27.69
N ALA A 71 20.01 6.07 26.92
CA ALA A 71 21.45 5.91 27.11
C ALA A 71 21.90 6.35 28.51
N GLN A 72 21.38 7.48 29.02
CA GLN A 72 21.67 7.94 30.37
C GLN A 72 21.14 6.97 31.44
N TRP A 73 19.92 6.47 31.27
CA TRP A 73 19.30 5.51 32.19
C TRP A 73 20.06 4.17 32.23
N VAL A 74 20.57 3.72 31.09
CA VAL A 74 21.41 2.51 30.96
C VAL A 74 22.75 2.72 31.66
N ALA A 75 23.43 3.85 31.43
CA ALA A 75 24.74 4.16 32.01
C ALA A 75 24.72 4.29 33.54
N ALA A 76 23.55 4.57 34.13
CA ALA A 76 23.39 4.70 35.58
C ALA A 76 23.48 3.37 36.37
N SER A 77 23.63 2.22 35.70
CA SER A 77 23.73 0.91 36.35
C SER A 77 24.57 -0.07 35.56
N GLU A 78 25.55 -0.72 36.21
CA GLU A 78 26.35 -1.78 35.58
C GLU A 78 25.48 -2.94 35.05
N ALA A 79 24.40 -3.30 35.76
CA ALA A 79 23.49 -4.35 35.34
C ALA A 79 22.72 -3.97 34.06
N ARG A 80 22.31 -2.70 33.94
CA ARG A 80 21.65 -2.18 32.73
C ARG A 80 22.64 -2.05 31.59
N GLN A 81 23.85 -1.55 31.85
CA GLN A 81 24.93 -1.48 30.86
C GLN A 81 25.21 -2.86 30.25
N LYS A 82 25.28 -3.91 31.08
CA LYS A 82 25.48 -5.29 30.60
C LYS A 82 24.32 -5.81 29.74
N LYS A 83 23.08 -5.36 29.98
CA LYS A 83 21.88 -5.85 29.29
C LYS A 83 21.53 -5.03 28.04
N TYR A 84 21.78 -3.72 28.07
CA TYR A 84 21.27 -2.76 27.08
C TYR A 84 22.34 -1.85 26.47
N GLY A 85 23.59 -1.91 26.95
CA GLY A 85 24.64 -0.96 26.57
C GLY A 85 24.91 -0.88 25.07
N ASP A 86 24.74 -1.98 24.35
CA ASP A 86 25.02 -2.07 22.92
C ASP A 86 23.79 -1.85 22.03
N VAL A 87 22.61 -1.59 22.61
CA VAL A 87 21.34 -1.55 21.85
C VAL A 87 21.37 -0.44 20.79
N LEU A 88 21.71 0.79 21.17
CA LEU A 88 21.69 1.93 20.25
C LEU A 88 22.77 1.84 19.17
N SER A 89 23.98 1.41 19.52
CA SER A 89 25.06 1.20 18.55
C SER A 89 24.73 0.09 17.57
N THR A 90 24.20 -1.04 18.04
CA THR A 90 23.77 -2.16 17.19
C THR A 90 22.72 -1.71 16.17
N VAL A 91 21.71 -0.95 16.62
CA VAL A 91 20.68 -0.39 15.72
C VAL A 91 21.31 0.53 14.68
N GLN A 92 22.14 1.49 15.11
CA GLN A 92 22.79 2.46 14.22
C GLN A 92 23.66 1.76 13.15
N GLU A 93 24.50 0.83 13.56
CA GLU A 93 25.39 0.07 12.67
C GLU A 93 24.58 -0.78 11.67
N ALA A 94 23.54 -1.46 12.13
CA ALA A 94 22.70 -2.28 11.29
C ALA A 94 21.90 -1.46 10.26
N TYR A 95 21.34 -0.31 10.63
CA TYR A 95 20.67 0.58 9.68
C TYR A 95 21.65 1.20 8.67
N THR A 96 22.82 1.63 9.14
CA THR A 96 23.84 2.26 8.29
C THR A 96 24.42 1.28 7.27
N SER A 97 24.83 0.08 7.72
CA SER A 97 25.44 -0.94 6.86
C SER A 97 24.48 -1.50 5.80
N ARG A 98 23.18 -1.55 6.10
CA ARG A 98 22.18 -2.06 5.16
C ARG A 98 21.61 -1.02 4.20
N ALA A 99 21.84 0.28 4.43
CA ALA A 99 21.11 1.36 3.77
C ALA A 99 21.10 1.25 2.23
N ALA A 100 22.27 1.05 1.60
CA ALA A 100 22.38 0.94 0.15
C ALA A 100 21.66 -0.29 -0.42
N HIS A 101 21.83 -1.45 0.21
CA HIS A 101 21.17 -2.70 -0.18
C HIS A 101 19.65 -2.62 0.03
N TYR A 102 19.21 -1.96 1.11
CA TYR A 102 17.81 -1.75 1.41
C TYR A 102 17.17 -0.80 0.41
N LEU A 103 17.84 0.30 0.02
CA LEU A 103 17.40 1.20 -1.04
C LEU A 103 17.26 0.46 -2.37
N ALA A 104 18.31 -0.25 -2.81
CA ALA A 104 18.28 -1.01 -4.04
C ALA A 104 17.16 -2.06 -4.06
N SER A 105 16.96 -2.80 -2.96
CA SER A 105 15.88 -3.79 -2.90
C SER A 105 14.49 -3.16 -2.93
N ASN A 106 14.28 -2.02 -2.24
CA ASN A 106 13.00 -1.32 -2.29
C ASN A 106 12.70 -0.79 -3.71
N TYR A 107 13.67 -0.15 -4.36
CA TYR A 107 13.52 0.30 -5.74
C TYR A 107 13.25 -0.86 -6.68
N LEU A 108 14.00 -1.96 -6.55
CA LEU A 108 13.83 -3.13 -7.42
C LEU A 108 12.45 -3.76 -7.23
N ARG A 109 11.97 -3.80 -5.98
CA ARG A 109 10.62 -4.27 -5.65
C ARG A 109 9.55 -3.42 -6.33
N GLU A 110 9.62 -2.10 -6.18
CA GLU A 110 8.60 -1.18 -6.70
C GLU A 110 8.69 -0.97 -8.22
N THR A 111 9.86 -1.17 -8.84
CA THR A 111 10.09 -1.05 -10.28
C THR A 111 9.86 -2.38 -11.02
N LEU A 112 10.68 -3.40 -10.81
CA LEU A 112 10.71 -4.59 -11.68
C LEU A 112 9.99 -5.82 -11.10
N ILE A 113 9.86 -5.93 -9.77
CA ILE A 113 9.17 -7.09 -9.16
C ILE A 113 7.65 -6.88 -9.10
N ARG A 114 7.21 -5.68 -8.71
CA ARG A 114 5.78 -5.29 -8.58
C ARG A 114 5.38 -4.11 -9.44
N GLY A 115 6.34 -3.40 -10.05
CA GLY A 115 6.04 -2.25 -10.90
C GLY A 115 5.68 -2.65 -12.33
N THR A 116 6.34 -3.66 -12.88
CA THR A 116 6.13 -4.19 -14.23
C THR A 116 5.40 -5.52 -14.18
N GLU A 117 4.22 -5.58 -14.80
CA GLU A 117 3.29 -6.69 -14.67
C GLU A 117 3.78 -7.93 -15.43
N ILE A 118 4.28 -7.76 -16.67
CA ILE A 118 4.73 -8.87 -17.52
C ILE A 118 5.92 -9.63 -16.93
N LEU A 119 6.87 -8.93 -16.28
CA LEU A 119 8.04 -9.56 -15.68
C LEU A 119 7.64 -10.45 -14.50
N SER A 120 6.77 -9.92 -13.64
CA SER A 120 6.23 -10.64 -12.49
C SER A 120 5.44 -11.86 -12.95
N PHE A 121 4.54 -11.67 -13.93
CA PHE A 121 3.70 -12.74 -14.44
C PHE A 121 4.50 -13.85 -15.12
N ALA A 122 5.49 -13.50 -15.95
CA ALA A 122 6.33 -14.49 -16.64
C ALA A 122 7.06 -15.41 -15.65
N THR A 123 7.48 -14.92 -14.48
CA THR A 123 8.18 -15.75 -13.47
C THR A 123 7.32 -16.89 -12.90
N ASN A 124 5.99 -16.85 -13.06
CA ASN A 124 5.11 -17.97 -12.70
C ASN A 124 5.34 -19.22 -13.57
N ALA A 125 6.07 -19.11 -14.69
CA ALA A 125 6.44 -20.26 -15.51
C ALA A 125 7.64 -21.06 -14.96
N LYS A 126 8.11 -20.77 -13.74
CA LYS A 126 9.29 -21.45 -13.16
C LYS A 126 9.08 -22.95 -12.97
N ASP A 127 7.93 -23.35 -12.45
CA ASP A 127 7.61 -24.76 -12.25
C ASP A 127 7.49 -25.50 -13.58
N LEU A 128 6.95 -24.82 -14.61
CA LEU A 128 6.91 -25.33 -15.98
C LEU A 128 8.33 -25.50 -16.55
N GLU A 129 9.23 -24.54 -16.35
CA GLU A 129 10.64 -24.67 -16.75
C GLU A 129 11.27 -25.92 -16.11
N GLU A 130 11.10 -26.11 -14.80
CA GLU A 130 11.68 -27.23 -14.08
C GLU A 130 11.12 -28.58 -14.53
N ALA A 131 9.81 -28.66 -14.77
CA ALA A 131 9.16 -29.88 -15.26
C ALA A 131 9.64 -30.25 -16.67
N LEU A 132 9.70 -29.27 -17.59
CA LEU A 132 10.19 -29.48 -18.95
C LEU A 132 11.69 -29.83 -18.99
N LYS A 133 12.48 -29.31 -18.05
CA LYS A 133 13.91 -29.65 -17.93
C LYS A 133 14.13 -31.09 -17.48
N LYS A 134 13.24 -31.60 -16.63
CA LYS A 134 13.28 -32.97 -16.07
C LYS A 134 12.55 -33.99 -16.94
N ASP A 135 11.88 -33.56 -17.99
CA ASP A 135 11.01 -34.38 -18.84
C ASP A 135 9.95 -35.14 -18.03
N ASP A 136 9.29 -34.43 -17.10
CA ASP A 136 8.25 -34.95 -16.21
C ASP A 136 6.86 -34.56 -16.74
N PRO A 137 6.11 -35.46 -17.41
CA PRO A 137 4.85 -35.11 -18.05
C PRO A 137 3.76 -34.71 -17.05
N ALA A 138 3.66 -35.42 -15.92
CA ALA A 138 2.65 -35.15 -14.92
C ALA A 138 2.82 -33.75 -14.29
N LYS A 139 4.06 -33.35 -13.98
CA LYS A 139 4.33 -31.99 -13.49
C LYS A 139 4.19 -30.94 -14.58
N THR A 140 4.51 -31.29 -15.82
CA THR A 140 4.32 -30.39 -16.96
C THR A 140 2.83 -30.06 -17.14
N ASP A 141 1.96 -31.07 -17.13
CA ASP A 141 0.50 -30.90 -17.25
C ASP A 141 -0.08 -30.08 -16.08
N SER A 142 0.39 -30.34 -14.85
CA SER A 142 -0.01 -29.56 -13.67
C SER A 142 0.40 -28.09 -13.81
N ALA A 143 1.66 -27.81 -14.16
CA ALA A 143 2.17 -26.46 -14.30
C ALA A 143 1.50 -25.69 -15.46
N ILE A 144 1.17 -26.37 -16.57
CA ILE A 144 0.37 -25.78 -17.65
C ILE A 144 -1.01 -25.37 -17.14
N THR A 145 -1.69 -26.26 -16.43
CA THR A 145 -3.03 -26.02 -15.90
C THR A 145 -3.04 -24.80 -14.97
N GLU A 146 -2.10 -24.76 -14.02
CA GLU A 146 -1.96 -23.63 -13.10
C GLU A 146 -1.65 -22.32 -13.81
N LEU A 147 -0.77 -22.34 -14.82
CA LEU A 147 -0.41 -21.13 -15.56
C LEU A 147 -1.58 -20.61 -16.41
N ARG A 148 -2.43 -21.49 -16.96
CA ARG A 148 -3.67 -21.09 -17.64
C ARG A 148 -4.68 -20.44 -16.70
N GLU A 149 -4.86 -20.97 -15.50
CA GLU A 149 -5.76 -20.36 -14.51
C GLU A 149 -5.26 -18.98 -14.05
N ARG A 150 -3.95 -18.84 -13.84
CA ARG A 150 -3.33 -17.54 -13.55
C ARG A 150 -3.49 -16.56 -14.72
N ALA A 151 -3.35 -17.04 -15.96
CA ALA A 151 -3.49 -16.23 -17.18
C ALA A 151 -4.88 -15.59 -17.29
N LYS A 152 -5.96 -16.35 -17.05
CA LYS A 152 -7.33 -15.82 -17.10
C LYS A 152 -7.53 -14.61 -16.20
N THR A 153 -7.02 -14.68 -14.98
CA THR A 153 -7.14 -13.57 -14.01
C THR A 153 -6.21 -12.41 -14.38
N PHE A 154 -4.99 -12.72 -14.82
CA PHE A 154 -3.99 -11.72 -15.20
C PHE A 154 -4.43 -10.90 -16.42
N TYR A 155 -4.76 -11.55 -17.53
CA TYR A 155 -5.05 -10.86 -18.80
C TYR A 155 -6.38 -10.10 -18.80
N LYS A 156 -7.31 -10.45 -17.90
CA LYS A 156 -8.56 -9.69 -17.70
C LYS A 156 -8.28 -8.22 -17.41
N ASP A 157 -7.34 -7.95 -16.51
CA ASP A 157 -7.06 -6.60 -15.99
C ASP A 157 -5.70 -6.05 -16.50
N TYR A 158 -5.18 -6.57 -17.62
CA TYR A 158 -3.84 -6.22 -18.13
C TYR A 158 -3.89 -5.54 -19.50
N SER A 159 -3.07 -4.50 -19.67
CA SER A 159 -2.84 -3.81 -20.94
C SER A 159 -1.36 -3.91 -21.31
N ALA A 160 -1.05 -4.69 -22.34
CA ALA A 160 0.33 -4.83 -22.83
C ALA A 160 0.91 -3.50 -23.34
N GLY A 161 0.08 -2.61 -23.90
CA GLY A 161 0.52 -1.29 -24.34
C GLY A 161 0.94 -0.40 -23.17
N THR A 162 0.17 -0.43 -22.08
CA THR A 162 0.44 0.33 -20.85
C THR A 162 1.68 -0.22 -20.14
N ASP A 163 1.76 -1.55 -19.94
CA ASP A 163 2.91 -2.15 -19.25
C ASP A 163 4.21 -2.04 -20.05
N ARG A 164 4.14 -1.92 -21.38
CA ARG A 164 5.30 -1.60 -22.23
C ARG A 164 5.90 -0.24 -21.89
N LYS A 165 5.06 0.79 -21.74
CA LYS A 165 5.49 2.14 -21.31
C LYS A 165 6.07 2.09 -19.90
N VAL A 166 5.37 1.41 -18.98
CA VAL A 166 5.79 1.24 -17.58
C VAL A 166 7.14 0.53 -17.50
N LEU A 167 7.37 -0.55 -18.24
CA LEU A 167 8.65 -1.27 -18.24
C LEU A 167 9.82 -0.36 -18.62
N ALA A 168 9.68 0.42 -19.69
CA ALA A 168 10.73 1.35 -20.11
C ALA A 168 11.04 2.40 -19.03
N ALA A 169 10.00 3.00 -18.44
CA ALA A 169 10.12 3.98 -17.37
C ALA A 169 10.75 3.38 -16.10
N MET A 170 10.28 2.21 -15.67
CA MET A 170 10.77 1.54 -14.45
C MET A 170 12.22 1.06 -14.58
N LEU A 171 12.64 0.63 -15.77
CA LEU A 171 14.05 0.34 -16.06
C LEU A 171 14.92 1.60 -15.99
N ASN A 172 14.44 2.70 -16.58
CA ASN A 172 15.13 3.98 -16.54
C ASN A 172 15.25 4.51 -15.10
N ARG A 173 14.14 4.50 -14.35
CA ARG A 173 14.08 4.93 -12.95
C ARG A 173 15.07 4.16 -12.07
N TYR A 174 15.08 2.83 -12.18
CA TYR A 174 16.02 2.02 -11.41
C TYR A 174 17.48 2.32 -11.79
N ALA A 175 17.79 2.48 -13.08
CA ALA A 175 19.15 2.81 -13.52
C ALA A 175 19.62 4.22 -13.08
N LEU A 176 18.69 5.17 -12.98
CA LEU A 176 18.97 6.54 -12.58
C LEU A 176 19.33 6.65 -11.09
N ASP A 177 18.56 5.99 -10.23
CA ASP A 177 18.66 6.18 -8.78
C ASP A 177 19.52 5.12 -8.08
N ILE A 178 19.75 3.96 -8.71
CA ILE A 178 20.47 2.84 -8.10
C ILE A 178 21.83 2.61 -8.79
N PRO A 179 22.93 2.50 -8.02
CA PRO A 179 24.25 2.16 -8.57
C PRO A 179 24.28 0.87 -9.39
N SER A 180 25.10 0.85 -10.45
CA SER A 180 25.16 -0.26 -11.41
C SER A 180 25.60 -1.60 -10.82
N GLU A 181 26.25 -1.60 -9.66
CA GLU A 181 26.62 -2.82 -8.94
C GLU A 181 25.39 -3.62 -8.44
N TYR A 182 24.26 -2.93 -8.23
CA TYR A 182 23.00 -3.54 -7.84
C TYR A 182 22.04 -3.78 -9.01
N HIS A 183 22.50 -3.57 -10.24
CA HIS A 183 21.66 -3.78 -11.43
C HIS A 183 21.49 -5.27 -11.73
N PRO A 184 20.24 -5.72 -11.96
CA PRO A 184 19.99 -7.04 -12.53
C PRO A 184 20.81 -7.32 -13.78
N SER A 185 21.14 -8.58 -14.03
CA SER A 185 21.96 -8.99 -15.18
C SER A 185 21.39 -8.59 -16.54
N LEU A 186 20.07 -8.33 -16.65
CA LEU A 186 19.40 -7.83 -17.85
C LEU A 186 19.96 -6.47 -18.31
N TYR A 187 20.44 -5.62 -17.40
CA TYR A 187 21.03 -4.32 -17.76
C TYR A 187 22.29 -4.47 -18.60
N LYS A 188 23.04 -5.57 -18.43
CA LYS A 188 24.19 -5.88 -19.31
C LYS A 188 23.74 -6.11 -20.76
N GLU A 189 22.60 -6.75 -20.94
CA GLU A 189 22.01 -6.95 -22.28
C GLU A 189 21.48 -5.63 -22.86
N ILE A 190 20.81 -4.82 -22.06
CA ILE A 190 20.32 -3.49 -22.46
C ILE A 190 21.49 -2.61 -22.93
N ASN A 191 22.54 -2.48 -22.12
CA ASN A 191 23.69 -1.65 -22.44
C ASN A 191 24.43 -2.16 -23.68
N LYS A 192 24.60 -3.48 -23.83
CA LYS A 192 25.33 -4.06 -24.95
C LYS A 192 24.56 -4.03 -26.27
N LYS A 193 23.27 -4.38 -26.27
CA LYS A 193 22.48 -4.56 -27.50
C LYS A 193 21.64 -3.35 -27.88
N PHE A 194 21.23 -2.56 -26.88
CA PHE A 194 20.33 -1.42 -27.05
C PHE A 194 21.01 -0.09 -26.69
N LYS A 195 22.30 -0.12 -26.31
CA LYS A 195 23.09 1.07 -25.95
C LYS A 195 22.43 1.92 -24.85
N GLY A 196 21.80 1.27 -23.89
CA GLY A 196 21.08 1.95 -22.79
C GLY A 196 19.68 2.45 -23.17
N ASN A 197 19.17 2.16 -24.36
CA ASN A 197 17.82 2.55 -24.75
C ASN A 197 16.77 1.59 -24.16
N PHE A 198 16.14 2.01 -23.06
CA PHE A 198 15.12 1.24 -22.35
C PHE A 198 13.82 1.06 -23.13
N VAL A 199 13.42 2.07 -23.92
CA VAL A 199 12.23 2.00 -24.79
C VAL A 199 12.41 0.91 -25.85
N ALA A 200 13.53 0.93 -26.57
CA ALA A 200 13.84 -0.07 -27.59
C ALA A 200 13.96 -1.49 -27.02
N TYR A 201 14.43 -1.62 -25.78
CA TYR A 201 14.44 -2.90 -25.07
C TYR A 201 13.03 -3.39 -24.74
N ALA A 202 12.19 -2.52 -24.17
CA ALA A 202 10.81 -2.83 -23.84
C ALA A 202 10.02 -3.21 -25.11
N ASP A 203 10.15 -2.44 -26.19
CA ASP A 203 9.51 -2.74 -27.47
C ASP A 203 9.83 -4.15 -27.95
N LYS A 204 11.12 -4.49 -28.03
CA LYS A 204 11.54 -5.82 -28.45
C LYS A 204 11.02 -6.92 -27.53
N LEU A 205 11.03 -6.68 -26.21
CA LEU A 205 10.55 -7.66 -25.24
C LEU A 205 9.08 -7.96 -25.46
N PHE A 206 8.24 -6.95 -25.61
CA PHE A 206 6.81 -7.11 -25.84
C PHE A 206 6.48 -7.68 -27.23
N ASP A 207 7.26 -7.32 -28.26
CA ASP A 207 7.06 -7.84 -29.63
C ASP A 207 7.43 -9.32 -29.76
N GLN A 208 8.28 -9.85 -28.87
CA GLN A 208 8.84 -11.21 -28.97
C GLN A 208 8.40 -12.16 -27.87
N SER A 209 7.81 -11.66 -26.78
CA SER A 209 7.45 -12.50 -25.64
C SER A 209 6.17 -13.30 -25.85
N ILE A 210 6.19 -14.56 -25.43
CA ILE A 210 4.99 -15.41 -25.31
C ILE A 210 4.02 -14.91 -24.23
N PHE A 211 4.48 -14.08 -23.29
CA PHE A 211 3.67 -13.53 -22.19
C PHE A 211 3.05 -12.17 -22.55
N ALA A 212 3.23 -11.69 -23.79
CA ALA A 212 2.68 -10.41 -24.22
C ALA A 212 1.15 -10.45 -24.42
N SER A 213 0.57 -11.64 -24.60
CA SER A 213 -0.89 -11.83 -24.72
C SER A 213 -1.31 -13.22 -24.27
N GLU A 214 -2.58 -13.35 -23.87
CA GLU A 214 -3.17 -14.64 -23.48
C GLU A 214 -3.11 -15.67 -24.62
N ALA A 215 -3.39 -15.24 -25.85
CA ALA A 215 -3.33 -16.09 -27.04
C ALA A 215 -1.91 -16.64 -27.26
N ALA A 216 -0.89 -15.78 -27.25
CA ALA A 216 0.50 -16.20 -27.45
C ALA A 216 0.99 -17.18 -26.36
N LEU A 217 0.53 -16.99 -25.12
CA LEU A 217 0.82 -17.90 -24.03
C LEU A 217 0.13 -19.26 -24.25
N ASN A 218 -1.16 -19.27 -24.55
CA ASN A 218 -1.92 -20.51 -24.76
C ASN A 218 -1.37 -21.31 -25.94
N ASP A 219 -1.02 -20.65 -27.05
CA ASP A 219 -0.36 -21.28 -28.20
C ASP A 219 0.97 -21.94 -27.82
N PHE A 220 1.74 -21.30 -26.91
CA PHE A 220 2.95 -21.91 -26.37
C PHE A 220 2.64 -23.11 -25.48
N LEU A 221 1.63 -23.00 -24.62
CA LEU A 221 1.26 -24.03 -23.64
C LEU A 221 0.62 -25.27 -24.27
N ASP A 222 0.09 -25.19 -25.49
CA ASP A 222 -0.36 -26.38 -26.22
C ASP A 222 0.81 -27.32 -26.58
N LYS A 223 2.01 -26.75 -26.81
CA LYS A 223 3.22 -27.49 -27.21
C LYS A 223 4.48 -26.87 -26.60
N PRO A 224 4.62 -26.89 -25.26
CA PRO A 224 5.67 -26.16 -24.59
C PRO A 224 7.03 -26.77 -24.90
N LYS A 225 8.03 -25.91 -25.12
CA LYS A 225 9.42 -26.31 -25.34
C LYS A 225 10.31 -25.57 -24.37
N HIS A 226 11.07 -26.32 -23.56
CA HIS A 226 12.02 -25.77 -22.59
C HIS A 226 12.90 -24.67 -23.20
N LYS A 227 13.50 -24.94 -24.37
CA LYS A 227 14.38 -23.99 -25.08
C LYS A 227 13.69 -22.68 -25.51
N LYS A 228 12.39 -22.72 -25.80
CA LYS A 228 11.62 -21.52 -26.17
C LYS A 228 11.30 -20.70 -24.91
N LEU A 229 10.89 -21.34 -23.82
CA LEU A 229 10.62 -20.69 -22.54
C LEU A 229 11.86 -19.97 -21.97
N ILE A 230 12.99 -20.66 -21.83
CA ILE A 230 14.20 -20.07 -21.23
C ILE A 230 14.84 -18.96 -22.08
N LYS A 231 14.42 -18.82 -23.35
CA LYS A 231 14.87 -17.76 -24.26
C LYS A 231 13.85 -16.63 -24.39
N ASP A 232 12.67 -16.76 -23.79
CA ASP A 232 11.66 -15.72 -23.81
C ASP A 232 12.21 -14.46 -23.11
N PRO A 233 12.10 -13.27 -23.75
CA PRO A 233 12.70 -12.06 -23.21
C PRO A 233 12.06 -11.61 -21.90
N ALA A 234 10.74 -11.74 -21.74
CA ALA A 234 10.06 -11.36 -20.50
C ALA A 234 10.41 -12.32 -19.36
N TYR A 235 10.41 -13.63 -19.63
CA TYR A 235 10.80 -14.63 -18.64
C TYR A 235 12.23 -14.43 -18.15
N LYS A 236 13.18 -14.28 -19.08
CA LYS A 236 14.58 -14.06 -18.76
C LYS A 236 14.80 -12.76 -17.97
N ALA A 237 14.11 -11.69 -18.34
CA ALA A 237 14.17 -10.41 -17.63
C ALA A 237 13.57 -10.50 -16.22
N GLY A 238 12.43 -11.17 -16.07
CA GLY A 238 11.79 -11.42 -14.77
C GLY A 238 12.67 -12.25 -13.84
N LEU A 239 13.28 -13.33 -14.34
CA LEU A 239 14.25 -14.12 -13.56
C LEU A 239 15.47 -13.28 -13.16
N SER A 240 16.02 -12.49 -14.09
CA SER A 240 17.15 -11.60 -13.81
C SER A 240 16.85 -10.61 -12.69
N ALA A 241 15.67 -9.98 -12.71
CA ALA A 241 15.22 -9.07 -11.65
C ALA A 241 15.01 -9.81 -10.32
N MET A 242 14.36 -10.99 -10.35
CA MET A 242 14.07 -11.78 -9.16
C MET A 242 15.35 -12.29 -8.48
N ASP A 243 16.34 -12.74 -9.25
CA ASP A 243 17.61 -13.21 -8.70
C ASP A 243 18.38 -12.08 -8.04
N GLN A 244 18.45 -10.91 -8.67
CA GLN A 244 19.06 -9.72 -8.05
C GLN A 244 18.32 -9.30 -6.78
N TYR A 245 16.99 -9.35 -6.80
CA TYR A 245 16.18 -9.02 -5.62
C TYR A 245 16.47 -9.98 -4.46
N ARG A 246 16.58 -11.29 -4.72
CA ARG A 246 16.95 -12.29 -3.71
C ARG A 246 18.34 -12.06 -3.13
N GLU A 247 19.33 -11.71 -3.96
CA GLU A 247 20.67 -11.41 -3.46
C GLU A 247 20.68 -10.16 -2.58
N LEU A 248 19.96 -9.09 -2.96
CA LEU A 248 19.82 -7.91 -2.11
C LEU A 248 19.11 -8.21 -0.79
N LEU A 249 18.07 -9.05 -0.80
CA LEU A 249 17.41 -9.48 0.44
C LEU A 249 18.35 -10.30 1.34
N LYS A 250 19.17 -11.17 0.74
CA LYS A 250 20.19 -11.94 1.46
C LYS A 250 21.24 -11.02 2.11
N MET A 251 21.71 -10.00 1.39
CA MET A 251 22.64 -8.99 1.93
C MET A 251 22.04 -8.19 3.10
N ASN A 252 20.73 -8.00 3.12
CA ASN A 252 20.03 -7.29 4.21
C ASN A 252 19.71 -8.17 5.43
N ARG A 253 19.84 -9.50 5.32
CA ARG A 253 19.30 -10.45 6.32
C ARG A 253 19.95 -10.30 7.69
N GLU A 254 21.27 -10.25 7.74
CA GLU A 254 22.04 -10.16 8.99
C GLU A 254 21.73 -8.86 9.73
N ALA A 255 21.79 -7.72 9.03
CA ALA A 255 21.40 -6.43 9.59
C ALA A 255 19.93 -6.42 10.06
N GLY A 256 19.03 -7.10 9.35
CA GLY A 256 17.64 -7.29 9.80
C GLY A 256 17.55 -8.01 11.14
N GLN A 257 18.30 -9.11 11.32
CA GLN A 257 18.33 -9.85 12.58
C GLN A 257 18.85 -9.00 13.74
N HIS A 258 19.91 -8.23 13.52
CA HIS A 258 20.44 -7.31 14.53
C HIS A 258 19.43 -6.23 14.92
N ILE A 259 18.68 -5.69 13.95
CA ILE A 259 17.62 -4.72 14.23
C ILE A 259 16.49 -5.35 15.05
N ASP A 260 16.05 -6.55 14.70
CA ASP A 260 14.97 -7.24 15.44
C ASP A 260 15.38 -7.52 16.89
N GLU A 261 16.61 -8.03 17.08
CA GLU A 261 17.16 -8.32 18.41
C GLU A 261 17.34 -7.07 19.26
N ALA A 262 17.93 -6.02 18.69
CA ALA A 262 18.16 -4.76 19.39
C ALA A 262 16.86 -4.01 19.66
N SER A 263 15.90 -4.01 18.73
CA SER A 263 14.58 -3.39 18.93
C SER A 263 13.82 -4.06 20.08
N ARG A 264 13.87 -5.41 20.17
CA ARG A 264 13.29 -6.14 21.30
C ARG A 264 13.89 -5.71 22.63
N LEU A 265 15.22 -5.58 22.70
CA LEU A 265 15.91 -5.13 23.91
C LEU A 265 15.62 -3.66 24.23
N PHE A 266 15.51 -2.81 23.21
CA PHE A 266 15.17 -1.40 23.35
C PHE A 266 13.78 -1.23 23.98
N ILE A 267 12.76 -1.91 23.45
CA ILE A 267 11.40 -1.87 24.02
C ILE A 267 11.39 -2.41 25.46
N ALA A 268 12.09 -3.52 25.73
CA ALA A 268 12.19 -4.07 27.08
C ALA A 268 12.82 -3.07 28.06
N GLY A 269 13.89 -2.39 27.65
CA GLY A 269 14.53 -1.36 28.47
C GLY A 269 13.67 -0.11 28.64
N LEU A 270 12.92 0.33 27.62
CA LEU A 270 11.94 1.43 27.75
C LEU A 270 10.85 1.10 28.76
N MET A 271 10.33 -0.13 28.77
CA MET A 271 9.33 -0.57 29.74
C MET A 271 9.89 -0.58 31.17
N GLU A 272 11.15 -0.99 31.36
CA GLU A 272 11.83 -0.93 32.67
C GLU A 272 12.16 0.52 33.10
N MET A 273 12.45 1.40 32.14
CA MET A 273 12.75 2.82 32.37
C MET A 273 11.50 3.62 32.74
N GLN A 274 10.34 3.27 32.17
CA GLN A 274 9.08 4.00 32.30
C GLN A 274 7.96 3.10 32.86
N PRO A 275 8.08 2.60 34.12
CA PRO A 275 7.14 1.60 34.65
C PRO A 275 5.70 2.10 34.81
N GLU A 276 5.52 3.41 34.93
CA GLU A 276 4.19 4.05 35.06
C GLU A 276 3.51 4.28 33.70
N LYS A 277 4.24 4.13 32.58
CA LYS A 277 3.68 4.31 31.25
C LYS A 277 2.93 3.05 30.82
N VAL A 278 1.72 3.22 30.31
CA VAL A 278 0.97 2.13 29.68
C VAL A 278 1.53 1.89 28.27
N PHE A 279 2.21 0.77 28.08
CA PHE A 279 2.64 0.32 26.76
C PHE A 279 1.56 -0.56 26.12
N TYR A 280 1.26 -0.31 24.85
CA TYR A 280 0.47 -1.21 24.02
C TYR A 280 1.36 -1.76 22.88
N PRO A 281 1.19 -3.03 22.49
CA PRO A 281 2.02 -3.63 21.46
C PRO A 281 1.68 -3.06 20.09
N ASP A 282 2.68 -3.01 19.19
CA ASP A 282 2.47 -2.66 17.78
C ASP A 282 1.37 -3.51 17.13
N ALA A 283 0.66 -2.95 16.16
CA ALA A 283 -0.31 -3.67 15.37
C ALA A 283 0.36 -4.80 14.57
N ASN A 284 -0.24 -6.00 14.60
CA ASN A 284 0.30 -7.19 13.95
C ASN A 284 -0.78 -8.11 13.36
N PHE A 285 -1.86 -7.51 12.84
CA PHE A 285 -3.05 -8.21 12.31
C PHE A 285 -3.77 -9.09 13.33
N THR A 286 -3.67 -8.75 14.62
CA THR A 286 -4.49 -9.34 15.68
C THR A 286 -5.59 -8.36 16.11
N MET A 287 -6.65 -8.88 16.73
CA MET A 287 -7.75 -8.06 17.25
C MET A 287 -7.25 -7.11 18.34
N ARG A 288 -7.63 -5.82 18.25
CA ARG A 288 -7.32 -4.77 19.23
C ARG A 288 -8.57 -3.93 19.51
N LEU A 289 -8.55 -3.20 20.63
CA LEU A 289 -9.56 -2.22 20.99
C LEU A 289 -8.89 -0.86 21.18
N SER A 290 -9.44 0.16 20.53
CA SER A 290 -9.11 1.56 20.73
C SER A 290 -10.39 2.28 21.15
N TYR A 291 -10.31 3.14 22.15
CA TYR A 291 -11.47 3.88 22.68
C TYR A 291 -11.19 5.38 22.68
N GLY A 292 -12.25 6.18 22.60
CA GLY A 292 -12.15 7.61 22.42
C GLY A 292 -13.51 8.29 22.46
N SER A 293 -13.53 9.55 22.04
CA SER A 293 -14.71 10.39 21.93
C SER A 293 -14.82 11.00 20.53
N VAL A 294 -16.07 11.28 20.15
CA VAL A 294 -16.39 12.11 18.98
C VAL A 294 -16.09 13.56 19.33
N GLY A 295 -15.42 14.29 18.45
CA GLY A 295 -15.10 15.69 18.70
C GLY A 295 -14.36 16.36 17.56
N ASP A 296 -14.49 17.68 17.51
CA ASP A 296 -13.88 18.57 16.51
C ASP A 296 -12.34 18.52 16.61
N TYR A 297 -11.67 19.16 15.65
CA TYR A 297 -10.24 19.44 15.74
C TYR A 297 -9.81 20.68 14.97
N GLU A 298 -8.62 21.17 15.31
CA GLU A 298 -8.01 22.37 14.73
C GLU A 298 -6.78 21.95 13.91
N PRO A 299 -6.89 21.76 12.59
CA PRO A 299 -5.75 21.33 11.77
C PRO A 299 -4.65 22.39 11.68
N ARG A 300 -5.01 23.66 11.88
CA ARG A 300 -4.11 24.83 11.83
C ARG A 300 -4.79 26.04 12.43
N ASP A 301 -4.01 27.10 12.63
CA ASP A 301 -4.48 28.38 13.14
C ASP A 301 -5.76 28.88 12.42
N ALA A 302 -6.71 29.38 13.22
CA ALA A 302 -8.00 29.92 12.80
C ALA A 302 -8.94 28.98 12.02
N VAL A 303 -8.67 27.66 11.98
CA VAL A 303 -9.52 26.68 11.28
C VAL A 303 -10.00 25.62 12.27
N ILE A 304 -11.32 25.44 12.35
CA ILE A 304 -11.95 24.35 13.10
C ILE A 304 -12.66 23.43 12.12
N TYR A 305 -12.31 22.15 12.11
CA TYR A 305 -13.07 21.11 11.44
C TYR A 305 -14.06 20.50 12.42
N LYS A 306 -15.35 20.59 12.07
CA LYS A 306 -16.42 19.96 12.82
C LYS A 306 -16.29 18.45 12.74
N HIS A 307 -16.71 17.76 13.80
CA HIS A 307 -16.69 16.32 13.90
C HIS A 307 -17.68 15.59 12.99
N TYR A 308 -18.47 16.30 12.19
CA TYR A 308 -19.48 15.71 11.32
C TYR A 308 -19.46 16.37 9.94
N THR A 309 -19.98 15.61 8.97
CA THR A 309 -20.32 16.08 7.62
C THR A 309 -21.77 15.74 7.31
N THR A 310 -22.35 16.36 6.29
CA THR A 310 -23.76 16.16 5.92
C THR A 310 -23.90 15.91 4.43
N LEU A 311 -25.08 15.43 4.01
CA LEU A 311 -25.37 15.23 2.59
C LEU A 311 -25.29 16.54 1.78
N GLU A 312 -25.52 17.70 2.41
CA GLU A 312 -25.28 19.00 1.77
C GLU A 312 -23.83 19.14 1.28
N GLY A 313 -22.86 18.72 2.10
CA GLY A 313 -21.45 18.78 1.73
C GLY A 313 -21.05 17.80 0.62
N VAL A 314 -21.90 16.81 0.31
CA VAL A 314 -21.75 15.99 -0.91
C VAL A 314 -22.18 16.80 -2.14
N MET A 315 -23.27 17.55 -2.03
CA MET A 315 -23.78 18.41 -3.13
C MET A 315 -22.86 19.60 -3.39
N GLU A 316 -22.30 20.22 -2.34
CA GLU A 316 -21.28 21.29 -2.47
C GLU A 316 -20.04 20.84 -3.25
N LYS A 317 -19.76 19.53 -3.26
CA LYS A 317 -18.60 18.94 -3.94
C LYS A 317 -18.92 18.40 -5.32
N GLU A 318 -20.18 18.35 -5.76
CA GLU A 318 -20.55 17.76 -7.06
C GLU A 318 -19.77 18.43 -8.19
N ASP A 319 -19.11 17.61 -9.00
CA ASP A 319 -18.51 18.02 -10.27
C ASP A 319 -18.74 16.90 -11.30
N ALA A 320 -19.61 17.15 -12.27
CA ALA A 320 -20.01 16.17 -13.27
C ALA A 320 -18.88 15.83 -14.26
N GLU A 321 -17.91 16.73 -14.43
CA GLU A 321 -16.74 16.53 -15.31
C GLU A 321 -15.60 15.81 -14.57
N ASN A 322 -15.69 15.72 -13.24
CA ASN A 322 -14.73 15.02 -12.41
C ASN A 322 -15.30 13.68 -11.92
N PHE A 323 -14.76 12.58 -12.42
CA PHE A 323 -15.20 11.23 -12.07
C PHE A 323 -15.13 10.94 -10.55
N GLU A 324 -14.25 11.62 -9.80
CA GLU A 324 -14.13 11.46 -8.34
C GLU A 324 -15.28 12.11 -7.56
N PHE A 325 -15.91 13.13 -8.14
CA PHE A 325 -16.93 13.96 -7.50
C PHE A 325 -18.29 13.92 -8.19
N HIS A 326 -18.49 12.95 -9.08
CA HIS A 326 -19.79 12.69 -9.68
C HIS A 326 -20.80 12.16 -8.65
N VAL A 327 -21.95 12.81 -8.54
CA VAL A 327 -23.05 12.40 -7.63
C VAL A 327 -24.18 11.74 -8.44
N PRO A 328 -24.62 10.49 -8.09
CA PRO A 328 -25.71 9.83 -8.79
C PRO A 328 -27.03 10.60 -8.72
N GLU A 329 -27.77 10.65 -9.83
CA GLU A 329 -29.03 11.41 -9.96
C GLU A 329 -30.05 11.08 -8.86
N LYS A 330 -30.21 9.79 -8.54
CA LYS A 330 -31.11 9.35 -7.47
C LYS A 330 -30.75 9.95 -6.10
N LEU A 331 -29.46 10.13 -5.80
CA LEU A 331 -29.03 10.72 -4.53
C LEU A 331 -29.35 12.22 -4.49
N LYS A 332 -29.22 12.91 -5.63
CA LYS A 332 -29.62 14.32 -5.79
C LYS A 332 -31.13 14.49 -5.63
N GLU A 333 -31.93 13.61 -6.20
CA GLU A 333 -33.39 13.65 -6.01
C GLU A 333 -33.81 13.47 -4.55
N LEU A 334 -33.19 12.52 -3.83
CA LEU A 334 -33.46 12.28 -2.41
C LEU A 334 -33.09 13.50 -1.55
N HIS A 335 -31.95 14.15 -1.85
CA HIS A 335 -31.53 15.39 -1.19
C HIS A 335 -32.49 16.54 -1.46
N ALA A 336 -32.84 16.79 -2.74
CA ALA A 336 -33.73 17.87 -3.14
C ALA A 336 -35.13 17.76 -2.49
N LYS A 337 -35.64 16.53 -2.34
CA LYS A 337 -36.92 16.25 -1.66
C LYS A 337 -36.80 16.14 -0.14
N ARG A 338 -35.57 16.13 0.41
CA ARG A 338 -35.27 15.80 1.81
C ARG A 338 -35.93 14.49 2.27
N ASP A 339 -36.00 13.51 1.39
CA ASP A 339 -36.60 12.19 1.69
C ASP A 339 -35.61 11.30 2.45
N TYR A 340 -35.25 11.74 3.66
CA TYR A 340 -34.29 11.04 4.54
C TYR A 340 -34.96 10.05 5.48
N GLY A 341 -36.30 10.06 5.58
CA GLY A 341 -37.05 9.17 6.46
C GLY A 341 -36.58 9.24 7.93
N PRO A 342 -36.47 8.10 8.63
CA PRO A 342 -36.07 8.06 10.04
C PRO A 342 -34.57 8.28 10.27
N TYR A 343 -33.78 8.48 9.21
CA TYR A 343 -32.32 8.58 9.28
C TYR A 343 -31.83 10.04 9.43
N ALA A 344 -32.69 11.02 9.21
CA ALA A 344 -32.39 12.41 9.53
C ALA A 344 -32.24 12.59 11.05
N ASP A 345 -31.34 13.47 11.44
CA ASP A 345 -31.21 13.88 12.83
C ASP A 345 -32.33 14.84 13.26
N ALA A 346 -32.40 15.17 14.55
CA ALA A 346 -33.40 16.07 15.11
C ALA A 346 -33.42 17.47 14.45
N ASP A 347 -32.31 17.90 13.87
CA ASP A 347 -32.21 19.17 13.12
C ASP A 347 -32.61 19.06 11.63
N GLY A 348 -33.07 17.88 11.20
CA GLY A 348 -33.51 17.59 9.84
C GLY A 348 -32.38 17.34 8.84
N ARG A 349 -31.12 17.27 9.27
CA ARG A 349 -29.97 16.97 8.40
C ARG A 349 -29.70 15.47 8.36
N LEU A 350 -29.20 15.01 7.22
CA LEU A 350 -28.62 13.67 7.10
C LEU A 350 -27.11 13.78 7.27
N TYR A 351 -26.58 13.29 8.38
CA TYR A 351 -25.14 13.18 8.59
C TYR A 351 -24.57 12.05 7.74
N VAL A 352 -23.35 12.26 7.24
CA VAL A 352 -22.68 11.33 6.31
C VAL A 352 -21.50 10.65 7.01
N ASN A 353 -20.55 11.43 7.50
CA ASN A 353 -19.39 10.93 8.23
C ASN A 353 -19.21 11.71 9.54
N PHE A 354 -18.50 11.09 10.48
CA PHE A 354 -18.05 11.73 11.71
C PHE A 354 -16.63 11.32 12.09
N THR A 355 -15.98 12.13 12.94
CA THR A 355 -14.61 11.87 13.43
C THR A 355 -14.57 11.54 14.91
N SER A 356 -13.65 10.66 15.30
CA SER A 356 -13.33 10.35 16.69
C SER A 356 -11.81 10.32 16.90
N ASN A 357 -11.34 10.40 18.14
CA ASN A 357 -9.90 10.32 18.45
C ASN A 357 -9.41 8.89 18.73
N ASN A 358 -10.04 7.87 18.13
CA ASN A 358 -9.56 6.50 18.19
C ASN A 358 -8.26 6.36 17.38
N ASP A 359 -7.25 5.72 17.99
CA ASP A 359 -6.02 5.29 17.32
C ASP A 359 -6.31 4.12 16.36
N ILE A 360 -6.05 4.31 15.05
CA ILE A 360 -6.29 3.35 13.97
C ILE A 360 -5.13 3.35 12.97
N THR A 361 -4.96 2.25 12.26
CA THR A 361 -3.99 2.11 11.15
C THR A 361 -4.57 1.22 10.03
N GLY A 362 -3.76 0.91 9.01
CA GLY A 362 -4.08 -0.04 7.96
C GLY A 362 -4.50 -1.40 8.54
N GLY A 363 -5.69 -1.85 8.15
CA GLY A 363 -6.33 -3.05 8.71
C GLY A 363 -7.57 -2.75 9.56
N ASN A 364 -7.75 -1.50 10.01
CA ASN A 364 -8.96 -1.08 10.72
C ASN A 364 -10.15 -0.74 9.80
N SER A 365 -9.97 -0.65 8.48
CA SER A 365 -11.07 -0.35 7.55
C SER A 365 -12.20 -1.37 7.68
N GLY A 366 -13.40 -0.88 7.96
CA GLY A 366 -14.60 -1.68 8.25
C GLY A 366 -14.83 -2.00 9.72
N SER A 367 -13.98 -1.52 10.65
CA SER A 367 -14.16 -1.79 12.08
C SER A 367 -15.46 -1.16 12.61
N PRO A 368 -16.21 -1.88 13.46
CA PRO A 368 -17.42 -1.33 14.07
C PRO A 368 -17.06 -0.25 15.09
N VAL A 369 -17.72 0.91 15.00
CA VAL A 369 -17.67 1.95 16.03
C VAL A 369 -18.91 1.79 16.90
N ILE A 370 -18.71 1.51 18.18
CA ILE A 370 -19.79 1.24 19.13
C ILE A 370 -19.88 2.31 20.20
N ASN A 371 -21.09 2.63 20.66
CA ASN A 371 -21.31 3.55 21.76
C ASN A 371 -21.08 2.87 23.13
N GLY A 372 -21.26 3.62 24.23
CA GLY A 372 -21.10 3.10 25.60
C GLY A 372 -22.08 1.99 26.02
N LYS A 373 -23.07 1.66 25.19
CA LYS A 373 -24.01 0.54 25.38
C LYS A 373 -23.70 -0.67 24.50
N GLY A 374 -22.65 -0.60 23.66
CA GLY A 374 -22.29 -1.65 22.71
C GLY A 374 -23.13 -1.64 21.42
N GLU A 375 -23.82 -0.54 21.12
CA GLU A 375 -24.64 -0.40 19.92
C GLU A 375 -23.81 0.24 18.79
N LEU A 376 -23.97 -0.24 17.55
CA LEU A 376 -23.23 0.25 16.38
C LEU A 376 -23.68 1.67 16.00
N ILE A 377 -22.73 2.61 15.94
CA ILE A 377 -22.96 4.01 15.55
C ILE A 377 -22.26 4.41 14.26
N GLY A 378 -21.29 3.60 13.80
CA GLY A 378 -20.60 3.86 12.53
C GLY A 378 -19.60 2.78 12.18
N LEU A 379 -18.93 2.97 11.04
CA LEU A 379 -17.87 2.09 10.56
C LEU A 379 -16.62 2.93 10.25
N ALA A 380 -15.49 2.57 10.84
CA ALA A 380 -14.22 3.23 10.56
C ALA A 380 -13.78 2.91 9.13
N PHE A 381 -13.33 3.90 8.36
CA PHE A 381 -12.84 3.65 7.00
C PHE A 381 -11.54 4.36 6.65
N ASP A 382 -11.19 5.45 7.33
CA ASP A 382 -9.96 6.21 7.05
C ASP A 382 -9.47 7.01 8.27
N GLY A 383 -8.29 7.60 8.17
CA GLY A 383 -7.77 8.62 9.10
C GLY A 383 -7.64 9.98 8.42
N ASN A 384 -7.67 11.07 9.18
CA ASN A 384 -7.38 12.40 8.62
C ASN A 384 -5.92 12.53 8.18
N TRP A 385 -5.61 13.59 7.43
CA TRP A 385 -4.27 13.81 6.88
C TRP A 385 -3.19 13.90 7.97
N GLU A 386 -3.50 14.56 9.09
CA GLU A 386 -2.60 14.66 10.24
C GLU A 386 -2.38 13.30 10.96
N ALA A 387 -3.25 12.31 10.75
CA ALA A 387 -3.07 10.94 11.24
C ALA A 387 -2.15 10.07 10.41
N MET A 388 -1.63 10.53 9.27
CA MET A 388 -0.75 9.72 8.43
C MET A 388 0.59 9.35 9.09
N SER A 389 0.97 10.03 10.19
CA SER A 389 2.13 9.66 11.03
C SER A 389 1.81 8.66 12.15
N GLY A 390 0.54 8.28 12.34
CA GLY A 390 0.07 7.48 13.49
C GLY A 390 0.83 6.17 13.71
N ASP A 391 1.30 5.55 12.63
CA ASP A 391 2.11 4.33 12.67
C ASP A 391 3.47 4.50 13.41
N ILE A 392 3.93 5.73 13.60
CA ILE A 392 5.23 6.06 14.22
C ILE A 392 5.07 6.99 15.42
N ALA A 393 4.11 7.93 15.35
CA ALA A 393 3.82 8.92 16.36
C ALA A 393 2.32 9.23 16.39
N PHE A 394 1.68 8.85 17.50
CA PHE A 394 0.28 9.17 17.77
C PHE A 394 0.16 10.58 18.38
N GLU A 395 -0.62 11.46 17.75
CA GLU A 395 -0.85 12.84 18.22
C GLU A 395 -2.30 13.02 18.63
N THR A 396 -2.52 13.08 19.95
CA THR A 396 -3.84 13.16 20.58
C THR A 396 -4.67 14.37 20.16
N GLN A 397 -4.04 15.48 19.78
CA GLN A 397 -4.75 16.72 19.43
C GLN A 397 -5.19 16.76 17.96
N LEU A 398 -4.46 16.09 17.07
CA LEU A 398 -4.66 16.21 15.62
C LEU A 398 -5.23 14.94 14.99
N GLN A 399 -4.91 13.76 15.51
CA GLN A 399 -5.26 12.52 14.84
C GLN A 399 -6.71 12.13 15.10
N LYS A 400 -7.41 11.82 14.00
CA LYS A 400 -8.82 11.47 13.97
C LYS A 400 -9.05 10.26 13.08
N CYS A 401 -9.78 9.30 13.63
CA CYS A 401 -10.45 8.24 12.89
C CYS A 401 -11.67 8.84 12.17
N ILE A 402 -11.79 8.61 10.87
CA ILE A 402 -12.93 8.98 10.03
C ILE A 402 -13.86 7.78 9.88
N ASN A 403 -15.12 8.00 10.24
CA ASN A 403 -16.14 6.97 10.30
C ASN A 403 -17.34 7.37 9.43
N VAL A 404 -17.96 6.40 8.77
CA VAL A 404 -19.28 6.60 8.17
C VAL A 404 -20.35 6.49 9.26
N ASP A 405 -21.29 7.43 9.29
CA ASP A 405 -22.42 7.40 10.21
C ASP A 405 -23.36 6.26 9.84
N ILE A 406 -23.75 5.43 10.82
CA ILE A 406 -24.60 4.27 10.54
C ILE A 406 -25.96 4.66 9.95
N ARG A 407 -26.47 5.86 10.26
CA ARG A 407 -27.71 6.39 9.67
C ARG A 407 -27.56 6.62 8.17
N TYR A 408 -26.39 7.08 7.70
CA TYR A 408 -26.12 7.23 6.28
C TYR A 408 -26.09 5.88 5.56
N VAL A 409 -25.46 4.87 6.17
CA VAL A 409 -25.44 3.51 5.63
C VAL A 409 -26.86 2.97 5.47
N LEU A 410 -27.67 3.08 6.52
CA LEU A 410 -29.08 2.64 6.49
C LEU A 410 -29.90 3.43 5.47
N PHE A 411 -29.70 4.74 5.35
CA PHE A 411 -30.33 5.59 4.34
C PHE A 411 -29.98 5.12 2.91
N ILE A 412 -28.72 4.78 2.64
CA ILE A 412 -28.31 4.27 1.32
C ILE A 412 -28.96 2.92 1.04
N ILE A 413 -29.02 2.02 2.02
CA ILE A 413 -29.67 0.70 1.86
C ILE A 413 -31.18 0.86 1.59
N ASP A 414 -31.87 1.69 2.36
CA ASP A 414 -33.32 1.88 2.26
C ASP A 414 -33.70 2.79 1.08
N LYS A 415 -33.39 4.09 1.17
CA LYS A 415 -33.89 5.11 0.24
C LYS A 415 -33.20 5.06 -1.11
N PHE A 416 -31.89 4.86 -1.12
CA PHE A 416 -31.12 4.84 -2.36
C PHE A 416 -31.18 3.49 -3.08
N ALA A 417 -31.05 2.35 -2.38
CA ALA A 417 -31.06 1.03 -3.01
C ALA A 417 -32.43 0.35 -3.03
N GLY A 418 -33.35 0.71 -2.14
CA GLY A 418 -34.65 0.02 -1.99
C GLY A 418 -34.52 -1.39 -1.39
N ALA A 419 -33.41 -1.67 -0.70
CA ALA A 419 -33.08 -2.99 -0.16
C ALA A 419 -33.66 -3.19 1.25
N THR A 420 -34.97 -2.99 1.41
CA THR A 420 -35.64 -2.99 2.72
C THR A 420 -35.50 -4.30 3.48
N HIS A 421 -35.34 -5.43 2.78
CA HIS A 421 -35.10 -6.74 3.40
C HIS A 421 -33.86 -6.77 4.30
N LEU A 422 -32.83 -5.96 4.02
CA LEU A 422 -31.65 -5.84 4.88
C LEU A 422 -31.97 -5.01 6.13
N ILE A 423 -32.82 -4.00 6.00
CA ILE A 423 -33.32 -3.21 7.14
C ILE A 423 -34.13 -4.11 8.08
N ASP A 424 -34.98 -4.96 7.52
CA ASP A 424 -35.84 -5.88 8.27
C ASP A 424 -35.04 -6.98 9.00
N GLU A 425 -33.84 -7.32 8.51
CA GLU A 425 -32.94 -8.29 9.16
C GLU A 425 -32.26 -7.70 10.41
N MET A 426 -32.14 -6.36 10.48
CA MET A 426 -31.44 -5.67 11.56
C MET A 426 -32.36 -5.28 12.71
N THR A 427 -31.84 -5.34 13.94
CA THR A 427 -32.51 -4.73 15.11
C THR A 427 -32.02 -3.29 15.28
N ILE A 428 -32.85 -2.31 14.86
CA ILE A 428 -32.52 -0.89 14.99
C ILE A 428 -32.97 -0.37 16.35
N VAL A 429 -32.01 0.06 17.15
CA VAL A 429 -32.23 0.75 18.43
C VAL A 429 -32.23 2.27 18.23
N LYS A 430 -33.03 3.00 19.01
CA LYS A 430 -33.23 4.45 18.88
C LYS A 430 -32.91 5.18 20.17
#